data_AF-L0WE71-F1
#
_entry.id   AF-L0WE71-F1
#
_cell.length_a   1.000
_cell.length_b   1.000
_cell.length_c   1.000
_cell.angle_alpha   90.00
_cell.angle_beta   90.00
_cell.angle_gamma   90.00
#
_symmetry.space_group_name_H-M   'P 1'
#
loop_
_entity.id
_entity.type
_entity.pdbx_description
1 polymer ?
#
loop_
_entity_poly.entity_id
_entity_poly.type
_entity_poly.pdbx_seq_one_letter_code
_entity_poly.pdbx_strand_id
1 'polypeptide(L)'
;MVQGLVRLTLLAALLAGCAMQPVQEETQAPVTAEQQLQGSPALSLYEHARQARSQGNNSAAERYLERALTMAPDASWLYRELADLHLSEGDARGAEGFALRALRLAPDNDAYRAGLWELVATARSRQGDEQGARAARDNADRLRQPASA
;
A
#
# COMPACT_ATOMS: atom_id res chain seq x y z
N MET A 1 5.73 81.48 -0.76
CA MET A 1 6.54 81.04 -1.91
C MET A 1 6.44 79.52 -1.99
N VAL A 2 5.71 79.05 -3.01
CA VAL A 2 5.88 77.81 -3.80
C VAL A 2 5.97 76.49 -3.01
N GLN A 3 4.88 75.75 -2.78
CA GLN A 3 4.25 74.76 -3.68
C GLN A 3 5.20 73.69 -4.25
N GLY A 4 4.96 72.44 -3.84
CA GLY A 4 5.42 71.22 -4.53
C GLY A 4 4.74 70.02 -3.87
N LEU A 5 3.47 69.76 -4.19
CA LEU A 5 3.05 68.64 -5.06
C LEU A 5 3.44 67.27 -4.45
N VAL A 6 2.56 66.63 -3.65
CA VAL A 6 1.38 65.84 -4.08
C VAL A 6 1.77 64.48 -4.68
N ARG A 7 1.19 63.42 -4.08
CA ARG A 7 1.11 61.99 -4.49
C ARG A 7 2.38 61.19 -4.21
N LEU A 8 2.35 59.98 -3.62
CA LEU A 8 1.55 58.83 -4.04
C LEU A 8 1.50 57.74 -2.93
N THR A 9 0.28 57.48 -2.45
CA THR A 9 -0.37 56.22 -1.97
C THR A 9 0.41 54.90 -1.76
N LEU A 10 0.07 54.19 -0.66
CA LEU A 10 -0.37 52.77 -0.50
C LEU A 10 0.26 52.10 0.75
N LEU A 11 -0.47 51.93 1.87
CA LEU A 11 -1.31 50.78 2.26
C LEU A 11 -0.54 49.44 2.36
N ALA A 12 -0.33 48.96 3.59
CA ALA A 12 -0.19 47.53 3.87
C ALA A 12 -0.68 47.22 5.29
N ALA A 13 -1.88 46.64 5.36
CA ALA A 13 -2.51 46.13 6.55
C ALA A 13 -1.75 44.89 7.06
N LEU A 14 -1.26 44.94 8.30
CA LEU A 14 -0.72 43.79 9.02
C LEU A 14 -1.89 42.93 9.52
N LEU A 15 -2.46 42.13 8.62
CA LEU A 15 -3.33 41.02 9.00
C LEU A 15 -2.43 39.92 9.58
N ALA A 16 -2.44 39.82 10.91
CA ALA A 16 -1.96 38.66 11.66
C ALA A 16 -2.88 37.47 11.37
N GLY A 17 -2.74 36.91 10.16
CA GLY A 17 -3.21 35.56 9.86
C GLY A 17 -2.18 34.59 10.43
N CYS A 18 -2.38 34.11 11.65
CA CYS A 18 -1.70 32.91 12.10
C CYS A 18 -2.08 31.80 11.12
N ALA A 19 -1.12 31.44 10.28
CA ALA A 19 -1.21 30.34 9.36
C ALA A 19 -1.70 29.11 10.12
N MET A 20 -2.91 28.64 9.78
CA MET A 20 -3.25 27.24 9.96
C MET A 20 -2.19 26.46 9.19
N GLN A 21 -1.16 26.01 9.90
CA GLN A 21 -0.27 24.98 9.35
C GLN A 21 -1.18 23.79 9.05
N PRO A 22 -1.28 23.35 7.78
CA PRO A 22 -2.00 22.13 7.50
C PRO A 22 -1.34 21.05 8.33
N VAL A 23 -2.13 20.37 9.16
CA VAL A 23 -1.71 19.14 9.83
C VAL A 23 -1.25 18.22 8.71
N GLN A 24 0.06 18.03 8.61
CA GLN A 24 0.60 17.00 7.74
C GLN A 24 0.19 15.68 8.39
N GLU A 25 -0.95 15.12 7.97
CA GLU A 25 -1.18 13.69 8.11
C GLU A 25 0.05 13.02 7.49
N GLU A 26 0.85 12.36 8.32
CA GLU A 26 2.01 11.58 7.88
C GLU A 26 1.50 10.35 7.12
N THR A 27 0.93 10.56 5.93
CA THR A 27 0.55 9.50 5.03
C THR A 27 1.84 8.89 4.50
N GLN A 28 2.28 7.81 5.14
CA GLN A 28 3.47 7.06 4.74
C GLN A 28 3.41 6.78 3.23
N ALA A 29 4.55 6.94 2.54
CA ALA A 29 4.60 6.72 1.09
C ALA A 29 4.07 5.31 0.74
N PRO A 30 3.31 5.16 -0.36
CA PRO A 30 2.78 3.87 -0.74
C PRO A 30 3.94 2.90 -1.00
N VAL A 31 3.84 1.69 -0.45
CA VAL A 31 4.72 0.58 -0.81
C VAL A 31 4.35 0.15 -2.23
N THR A 32 5.34 -0.01 -3.11
CA THR A 32 5.12 -0.48 -4.49
C THR A 32 6.06 -1.62 -4.87
N ALA A 33 5.71 -2.33 -5.95
CA ALA A 33 6.56 -3.37 -6.51
C ALA A 33 7.93 -2.82 -6.93
N GLU A 34 7.93 -1.67 -7.58
CA GLU A 34 9.12 -1.03 -8.15
C GLU A 34 10.12 -0.68 -7.05
N GLN A 35 9.63 -0.24 -5.88
CA GLN A 35 10.46 0.04 -4.71
C GLN A 35 11.05 -1.25 -4.11
N GLN A 36 10.22 -2.28 -3.90
CA GLN A 36 10.68 -3.52 -3.26
C GLN A 36 11.55 -4.39 -4.17
N LEU A 37 11.43 -4.24 -5.49
CA LEU A 37 12.16 -5.03 -6.49
C LEU A 37 13.24 -4.21 -7.20
N GLN A 38 13.53 -2.99 -6.74
CA GLN A 38 14.48 -2.08 -7.37
C GLN A 38 15.85 -2.75 -7.52
N GLY A 39 16.40 -2.74 -8.72
CA GLY A 39 17.71 -3.34 -9.02
C GLY A 39 17.73 -4.87 -9.01
N SER A 40 16.59 -5.54 -8.76
CA SER A 40 16.47 -6.99 -8.82
C SER A 40 15.96 -7.46 -10.18
N PRO A 41 16.48 -8.57 -10.73
CA PRO A 41 15.88 -9.25 -11.88
C PRO A 41 14.41 -9.68 -11.65
N ALA A 42 13.99 -9.75 -10.38
CA ALA A 42 12.60 -10.02 -10.00
C ALA A 42 11.60 -9.03 -10.60
N LEU A 43 12.00 -7.77 -10.84
CA LEU A 43 11.08 -6.75 -11.36
C LEU A 43 10.55 -7.12 -12.75
N SER A 44 11.42 -7.53 -13.67
CA SER A 44 10.99 -7.97 -15.01
C SER A 44 10.11 -9.23 -14.95
N LEU A 45 10.40 -10.15 -14.03
CA LEU A 45 9.56 -11.33 -13.82
C LEU A 45 8.17 -10.94 -13.30
N TYR A 46 8.09 -9.99 -12.38
CA TYR A 46 6.84 -9.44 -11.90
C TYR A 46 6.03 -8.75 -13.02
N GLU A 47 6.68 -7.98 -13.89
CA GLU A 47 6.02 -7.36 -15.06
C GLU A 47 5.43 -8.41 -16.00
N HIS A 48 6.16 -9.50 -16.29
CA HIS A 48 5.64 -10.62 -17.06
C HIS A 48 4.46 -11.31 -16.35
N ALA A 49 4.50 -11.45 -15.03
CA ALA A 49 3.38 -11.99 -14.27
C ALA A 49 2.12 -11.13 -14.42
N ARG A 50 2.25 -9.79 -14.30
CA ARG A 50 1.14 -8.85 -14.51
C ARG A 50 0.58 -8.94 -15.93
N GLN A 51 1.46 -9.01 -16.93
CA GLN A 51 1.04 -9.16 -18.32
C GLN A 51 0.26 -10.47 -18.53
N ALA A 52 0.79 -11.60 -18.04
CA ALA A 52 0.11 -12.89 -18.12
C ALA A 52 -1.27 -12.87 -17.45
N ARG A 53 -1.37 -12.28 -16.26
CA ARG A 53 -2.64 -12.12 -15.54
C ARG A 53 -3.64 -11.26 -16.32
N SER A 54 -3.19 -10.17 -16.95
CA SER A 54 -4.04 -9.31 -17.79
C SER A 54 -4.62 -10.04 -19.02
N GLN A 55 -3.95 -11.11 -19.45
CA GLN A 55 -4.40 -11.99 -20.54
C GLN A 55 -5.25 -13.17 -20.05
N GLY A 56 -5.56 -13.23 -18.75
CA GLY A 56 -6.28 -14.34 -18.13
C GLY A 56 -5.45 -15.61 -17.94
N ASN A 57 -4.13 -15.55 -18.16
CA ASN A 57 -3.24 -16.70 -18.00
C ASN A 57 -2.66 -16.74 -16.59
N ASN A 58 -3.50 -17.09 -15.61
CA ASN A 58 -3.13 -17.13 -14.20
C ASN A 58 -1.99 -18.12 -13.92
N SER A 59 -2.00 -19.29 -14.56
CA SER A 59 -0.93 -20.29 -14.42
C SER A 59 0.44 -19.75 -14.87
N ALA A 60 0.49 -18.95 -15.94
CA ALA A 60 1.74 -18.29 -16.33
C ALA A 60 2.12 -17.17 -15.33
N ALA A 61 1.15 -16.42 -14.82
CA ALA A 61 1.41 -15.39 -13.82
C ALA A 61 2.02 -15.97 -12.54
N GLU A 62 1.47 -17.07 -12.02
CA GLU A 62 1.99 -17.78 -10.85
C GLU A 62 3.44 -18.22 -11.05
N ARG A 63 3.75 -18.91 -12.16
CA ARG A 63 5.14 -19.34 -12.47
C ARG A 63 6.13 -18.17 -12.52
N TYR A 64 5.72 -17.02 -13.06
CA TYR A 64 6.56 -15.83 -13.07
C TYR A 64 6.77 -15.25 -11.66
N LEU A 65 5.73 -15.21 -10.83
CA LEU A 65 5.81 -14.77 -9.43
C LEU A 65 6.71 -15.69 -8.60
N GLU A 66 6.58 -17.01 -8.73
CA GLU A 66 7.45 -17.98 -8.05
C GLU A 66 8.91 -17.80 -8.44
N ARG A 67 9.16 -17.58 -9.74
CA ARG A 67 10.52 -17.33 -10.23
C ARG A 67 11.06 -15.99 -9.73
N ALA A 68 10.22 -14.97 -9.60
CA ALA A 68 10.57 -13.69 -8.99
C ALA A 68 10.94 -13.87 -7.51
N LEU A 69 10.20 -14.70 -6.77
CA LEU A 69 10.51 -15.03 -5.37
C LEU A 69 11.85 -15.73 -5.19
N THR A 70 12.28 -16.56 -6.14
CA THR A 70 13.64 -17.12 -6.11
C THR A 70 14.73 -16.03 -6.17
N MET A 71 14.43 -14.87 -6.78
CA MET A 71 15.36 -13.74 -6.89
C MET A 71 15.20 -12.72 -5.74
N ALA A 72 14.00 -12.62 -5.15
CA ALA A 72 13.65 -11.68 -4.09
C ALA A 72 12.76 -12.36 -3.03
N PRO A 73 13.32 -13.26 -2.18
CA PRO A 73 12.55 -14.10 -1.26
C PRO A 73 11.97 -13.36 -0.05
N ASP A 74 12.37 -12.11 0.15
CA ASP A 74 11.92 -11.21 1.21
C ASP A 74 10.97 -10.11 0.70
N ALA A 75 10.68 -10.07 -0.61
CA ALA A 75 9.78 -9.10 -1.19
C ALA A 75 8.31 -9.40 -0.81
N SER A 76 7.83 -8.73 0.24
CA SER A 76 6.43 -8.79 0.68
C SER A 76 5.43 -8.60 -0.46
N TRP A 77 5.72 -7.69 -1.41
CA TRP A 77 4.87 -7.46 -2.58
C TRP A 77 4.57 -8.73 -3.38
N LEU A 78 5.58 -9.57 -3.65
CA LEU A 78 5.40 -10.77 -4.46
C LEU A 78 4.47 -11.78 -3.78
N TYR A 79 4.57 -11.91 -2.46
CA TYR A 79 3.64 -12.74 -1.68
C TYR A 79 2.22 -12.17 -1.67
N ARG A 80 2.05 -10.85 -1.62
CA ARG A 80 0.72 -10.23 -1.76
C ARG A 80 0.09 -10.56 -3.12
N GLU A 81 0.86 -10.47 -4.20
CA GLU A 81 0.38 -10.75 -5.56
C GLU A 81 -0.02 -12.21 -5.74
N LEU A 82 0.71 -13.15 -5.14
CA LEU A 82 0.28 -14.55 -5.08
C LEU A 82 -1.01 -14.71 -4.28
N ALA A 83 -1.14 -14.05 -3.13
CA ALA A 83 -2.39 -14.11 -2.37
C ALA A 83 -3.60 -13.61 -3.18
N ASP A 84 -3.46 -12.49 -3.89
CA ASP A 84 -4.50 -11.96 -4.78
C ASP A 84 -4.83 -12.92 -5.93
N LEU A 85 -3.81 -13.56 -6.52
CA LEU A 85 -3.98 -14.53 -7.60
C LEU A 85 -4.77 -15.74 -7.11
N HIS A 86 -4.39 -16.34 -5.99
CA HIS A 86 -5.07 -17.50 -5.40
C HIS A 86 -6.51 -17.16 -4.99
N LEU A 87 -6.78 -15.97 -4.46
CA LEU A 87 -8.16 -15.52 -4.25
C LEU A 87 -8.94 -15.47 -5.56
N SER A 88 -8.36 -14.96 -6.65
CA SER A 88 -9.05 -14.91 -7.94
C SER A 88 -9.38 -16.30 -8.50
N GLU A 89 -8.62 -17.32 -8.13
CA GLU A 89 -8.82 -18.72 -8.53
C GLU A 89 -9.71 -19.51 -7.56
N GLY A 90 -10.10 -18.90 -6.43
CA GLY A 90 -10.94 -19.53 -5.41
C GLY A 90 -10.16 -20.35 -4.38
N ASP A 91 -8.82 -20.41 -4.46
CA ASP A 91 -7.97 -21.00 -3.43
C ASP A 91 -7.79 -20.04 -2.25
N ALA A 92 -8.83 -19.95 -1.43
CA ALA A 92 -8.83 -19.07 -0.26
C ALA A 92 -7.81 -19.48 0.80
N ARG A 93 -7.46 -20.76 0.91
CA ARG A 93 -6.48 -21.25 1.90
C ARG A 93 -5.06 -20.92 1.50
N GLY A 94 -4.69 -21.13 0.23
CA GLY A 94 -3.40 -20.70 -0.30
C GLY A 94 -3.23 -19.20 -0.20
N ALA A 95 -4.28 -18.44 -0.54
CA ALA A 95 -4.28 -17.00 -0.40
C ALA A 95 -3.99 -16.51 1.03
N GLU A 96 -4.61 -17.10 2.05
CA GLU A 96 -4.33 -16.76 3.44
C GLU A 96 -2.84 -16.99 3.78
N GLY A 97 -2.29 -18.14 3.39
CA GLY A 97 -0.89 -18.47 3.64
C GLY A 97 0.07 -17.43 3.05
N PHE A 98 -0.17 -17.02 1.79
CA PHE A 98 0.63 -16.00 1.14
C PHE A 98 0.44 -14.60 1.74
N ALA A 99 -0.79 -14.22 2.11
CA ALA A 99 -1.06 -12.93 2.74
C ALA A 99 -0.38 -12.82 4.13
N LEU A 100 -0.40 -13.89 4.92
CA LEU A 100 0.33 -13.96 6.19
C LEU A 100 1.85 -13.91 6.01
N ARG A 101 2.36 -14.51 4.93
CA ARG A 101 3.78 -14.43 4.59
C ARG A 101 4.18 -13.00 4.19
N ALA A 102 3.36 -12.33 3.39
CA ALA A 102 3.52 -10.92 3.06
C ALA A 102 3.54 -10.06 4.34
N LEU A 103 2.57 -10.25 5.25
CA LEU A 103 2.51 -9.50 6.52
C LEU A 103 3.79 -9.61 7.34
N ARG A 104 4.40 -10.81 7.39
CA ARG A 104 5.64 -11.04 8.13
C ARG A 104 6.85 -10.30 7.54
N LEU A 105 6.84 -10.07 6.23
CA LEU A 105 7.92 -9.43 5.48
C LEU A 105 7.62 -7.97 5.17
N ALA A 106 6.45 -7.47 5.59
CA ALA A 106 5.99 -6.13 5.27
C ALA A 106 6.95 -5.09 5.88
N PRO A 107 7.29 -4.03 5.13
CA PRO A 107 8.05 -2.92 5.67
C PRO A 107 7.26 -2.19 6.77
N ASP A 108 7.93 -1.26 7.45
CA ASP A 108 7.29 -0.43 8.47
C ASP A 108 6.33 0.61 7.87
N ASN A 109 5.16 0.13 7.45
CA ASN A 109 4.14 0.91 6.79
C ASN A 109 2.75 0.39 7.18
N ASP A 110 2.05 1.16 8.00
CA ASP A 110 0.76 0.79 8.58
C ASP A 110 -0.33 0.66 7.53
N ALA A 111 -0.37 1.58 6.55
CA ALA A 111 -1.33 1.51 5.45
C ALA A 111 -1.17 0.22 4.63
N TYR A 112 0.07 -0.16 4.31
CA TYR A 112 0.37 -1.40 3.59
C TYR A 112 0.03 -2.64 4.42
N ARG A 113 0.44 -2.68 5.71
CA ARG A 113 0.11 -3.78 6.61
C ARG A 113 -1.41 -3.93 6.81
N ALA A 114 -2.14 -2.82 6.90
CA ALA A 114 -3.60 -2.84 6.98
C ALA A 114 -4.21 -3.47 5.72
N GLY A 115 -3.70 -3.12 4.53
CA GLY A 115 -4.13 -3.76 3.28
C GLY A 115 -3.88 -5.26 3.24
N LEU A 116 -2.76 -5.74 3.79
CA LEU A 116 -2.49 -7.17 3.87
C LEU A 116 -3.39 -7.89 4.89
N TRP A 117 -3.77 -7.23 5.99
CA TRP A 117 -4.76 -7.77 6.93
C TRP A 117 -6.15 -7.89 6.31
N GLU A 118 -6.56 -6.95 5.45
CA GLU A 118 -7.81 -7.10 4.68
C GLU A 118 -7.77 -8.29 3.72
N LEU A 119 -6.60 -8.57 3.16
CA LEU A 119 -6.40 -9.73 2.30
C LEU A 119 -6.58 -11.03 3.09
N VAL A 120 -6.01 -11.11 4.29
CA VAL A 120 -6.25 -12.21 5.24
C VAL A 120 -7.73 -12.32 5.60
N ALA A 121 -8.40 -11.20 5.89
CA ALA A 121 -9.82 -11.19 6.23
C ALA A 121 -10.69 -11.75 5.09
N THR A 122 -10.38 -11.33 3.86
CA THR A 122 -11.06 -11.81 2.65
C THR A 122 -10.85 -13.31 2.46
N ALA A 123 -9.61 -13.78 2.60
CA ALA A 123 -9.27 -15.19 2.49
C ALA A 123 -10.00 -16.05 3.54
N ARG A 124 -10.06 -15.59 4.80
CA ARG A 124 -10.77 -16.30 5.88
C ARG A 124 -12.28 -16.33 5.68
N SER A 125 -12.88 -15.22 5.28
CA SER A 125 -14.32 -15.15 4.99
C SER A 125 -14.70 -16.12 3.86
N ARG A 126 -13.89 -16.22 2.80
CA ARG A 126 -14.12 -17.21 1.73
C ARG A 126 -13.96 -18.66 2.16
N GLN A 127 -13.22 -18.92 3.25
CA GLN A 127 -13.15 -20.23 3.89
C GLN A 127 -14.31 -20.49 4.85
N GLY A 128 -15.18 -19.51 5.11
CA GLY A 128 -16.25 -19.57 6.11
C GLY A 128 -15.79 -19.25 7.54
N ASP A 129 -14.53 -18.84 7.74
CA ASP A 129 -14.01 -18.40 9.03
C ASP A 129 -14.34 -16.92 9.28
N GLU A 130 -15.62 -16.65 9.54
CA GLU A 130 -16.10 -15.29 9.79
C GLU A 130 -15.53 -14.68 11.08
N GLN A 131 -15.18 -15.50 12.08
CA GLN A 131 -14.55 -15.02 13.31
C GLN A 131 -13.12 -14.55 13.03
N GLY A 132 -12.31 -15.36 12.35
CA GLY A 132 -10.95 -15.00 11.98
C GLY A 132 -10.90 -13.87 10.96
N ALA A 133 -11.91 -13.75 10.09
CA ALA A 133 -12.05 -12.62 9.19
C ALA A 133 -12.27 -11.30 9.95
N ARG A 134 -13.18 -11.29 10.94
CA ARG A 134 -13.38 -10.11 11.82
C ARG A 134 -12.11 -9.72 12.56
N ALA A 135 -11.44 -10.70 13.18
CA ALA A 135 -10.20 -10.43 13.90
C ALA A 135 -9.09 -9.84 12.99
N ALA A 136 -9.02 -10.26 11.73
CA ALA A 136 -8.10 -9.70 10.76
C ALA A 136 -8.45 -8.24 10.38
N ARG A 137 -9.75 -7.92 10.18
CA ARG A 137 -10.21 -6.54 9.97
C ARG A 137 -9.90 -5.64 11.17
N ASP A 138 -10.10 -6.14 12.39
CA ASP A 138 -9.77 -5.39 13.61
C ASP A 138 -8.28 -5.02 13.68
N ASN A 139 -7.39 -5.90 13.18
CA ASN A 139 -5.96 -5.59 13.06
C ASN A 139 -5.70 -4.51 12.00
N ALA A 140 -6.39 -4.58 10.85
CA ALA A 140 -6.28 -3.56 9.81
C ALA A 140 -6.74 -2.19 10.33
N ASP A 141 -7.85 -2.14 11.06
CA ASP A 141 -8.41 -0.89 11.61
C ASP A 141 -7.51 -0.30 12.70
N ARG A 142 -6.90 -1.12 13.55
CA ARG A 142 -5.91 -0.65 14.53
C ARG A 142 -4.70 0.02 13.88
N LEU A 143 -4.26 -0.47 12.71
CA LEU A 143 -3.15 0.13 11.97
C LEU A 143 -3.55 1.44 11.27
N ARG A 144 -4.81 1.58 10.86
CA ARG A 144 -5.32 2.81 10.24
C ARG A 144 -5.57 3.93 11.23
N GLN A 145 -5.86 3.58 12.48
CA GLN A 145 -6.08 4.56 13.53
C GLN A 145 -4.72 5.11 13.99
N PRO A 146 -4.51 6.44 13.94
CA PRO A 146 -3.32 7.01 14.56
C PRO A 146 -3.33 6.64 16.04
N ALA A 147 -2.18 6.14 16.55
CA ALA A 147 -2.02 5.91 17.97
C ALA A 147 -2.41 7.20 18.70
N SER A 148 -3.48 7.13 19.50
CA SER A 148 -3.92 8.27 20.29
C SER A 148 -2.81 8.52 21.32
N ALA A 149 -2.02 9.56 21.10
CA ALA A 149 -1.01 10.03 22.05
C ALA A 149 -1.68 10.76 23.22
#